data_AF-A0A3C0XN19-F1
#
_entry.id   AF-A0A3C0XN19-F1
#
_cell.length_a   1.000
_cell.length_b   1.000
_cell.length_c   1.000
_cell.angle_alpha   90.00
_cell.angle_beta   90.00
_cell.angle_gamma   90.00
#
_symmetry.space_group_name_H-M   'P 1'
#
loop_
_entity.id
_entity.type
_entity.pdbx_description
1 polymer ?
#
loop_
_entity_poly.entity_id
_entity_poly.type
_entity_poly.pdbx_seq_one_letter_code
_entity_poly.pdbx_strand_id
1 'polypeptide(L)'
;MRQEERSDPLLSRVRRKASPIPEAIMLGRIAMPNAVVLAIHADHADAILDGTARFEHRTVPPKRLPARAYLAVVEERAIVGECDLGAPTRRSAQGWALPITKPRRYRVPRALSEFGLAKVPRSFRYVEG
;
A
#
# COMPACT_ATOMS: atom_id res chain seq x y z
N MET A 1 -63.62 28.57 -16.92
CA MET A 1 -62.54 28.52 -17.92
C MET A 1 -61.47 27.60 -17.36
N ARG A 2 -61.59 26.32 -17.71
CA ARG A 2 -60.61 25.49 -18.44
C ARG A 2 -59.37 25.10 -17.63
N GLN A 3 -59.35 23.81 -17.33
CA GLN A 3 -58.18 23.00 -17.00
C GLN A 3 -57.10 23.15 -18.08
N GLU A 4 -55.84 22.98 -17.71
CA GLU A 4 -54.94 22.14 -18.49
C GLU A 4 -53.80 21.62 -17.59
N GLU A 5 -53.73 20.29 -17.55
CA GLU A 5 -52.67 19.48 -16.99
C GLU A 5 -51.34 19.77 -17.66
N ARG A 6 -50.24 19.74 -16.89
CA ARG A 6 -48.99 19.12 -17.33
C ARG A 6 -48.29 18.44 -16.15
N SER A 7 -48.43 17.13 -16.14
CA SER A 7 -47.47 16.14 -15.65
C SER A 7 -46.05 16.43 -16.16
N ASP A 8 -45.04 16.39 -15.29
CA ASP A 8 -44.19 15.18 -15.13
C ASP A 8 -43.16 15.32 -13.98
N PRO A 9 -42.73 14.18 -13.41
CA PRO A 9 -41.88 14.06 -12.23
C PRO A 9 -40.39 13.98 -12.61
N LEU A 10 -39.53 13.74 -11.61
CA LEU A 10 -38.08 13.47 -11.67
C LEU A 10 -37.21 14.69 -11.32
N LEU A 11 -36.73 14.71 -10.07
CA LEU A 11 -35.36 14.28 -9.80
C LEU A 11 -35.09 14.40 -8.30
N SER A 12 -35.04 13.24 -7.67
CA SER A 12 -34.41 13.01 -6.39
C SER A 12 -33.02 13.65 -6.40
N ARG A 13 -32.86 14.75 -5.66
CA ARG A 13 -31.53 15.20 -5.25
C ARG A 13 -30.99 14.18 -4.26
N VAL A 14 -30.34 13.17 -4.81
CA VAL A 14 -29.43 12.27 -4.09
C VAL A 14 -28.47 13.16 -3.32
N ARG A 15 -28.69 13.27 -2.01
CA ARG A 15 -27.66 13.75 -1.08
C ARG A 15 -26.49 12.80 -1.30
N ARG A 16 -25.42 13.27 -1.95
CA ARG A 16 -24.15 12.54 -1.97
C ARG A 16 -23.76 12.37 -0.50
N LYS A 17 -23.98 11.19 0.07
CA LYS A 17 -23.32 10.81 1.31
C LYS A 17 -21.83 10.95 1.00
N ALA A 18 -21.18 11.95 1.58
CA ALA A 18 -19.74 11.88 1.77
C ALA A 18 -19.50 10.54 2.47
N SER A 19 -18.87 9.60 1.78
CA SER A 19 -18.52 8.32 2.37
C SER A 19 -17.68 8.63 3.61
N PRO A 20 -18.11 8.25 4.82
CA PRO A 20 -17.27 8.44 5.98
C PRO A 20 -16.02 7.60 5.75
N ILE A 21 -14.87 8.26 5.73
CA ILE A 21 -13.58 7.57 5.87
C ILE A 21 -13.72 6.73 7.14
N PRO A 22 -13.51 5.39 7.08
CA PRO A 22 -13.71 4.54 8.24
C PRO A 22 -12.89 5.05 9.43
N GLU A 23 -13.55 5.17 10.57
CA GLU A 23 -13.07 5.72 11.85
C GLU A 23 -11.77 5.07 12.38
N ALA A 24 -11.36 3.95 11.79
CA ALA A 24 -10.08 3.30 12.04
C ALA A 24 -8.88 4.25 11.86
N ILE A 25 -8.97 5.27 11.00
CA ILE A 25 -7.84 6.17 10.73
C ILE A 25 -7.52 7.12 11.92
N MET A 26 -8.40 7.27 12.92
CA MET A 26 -8.30 8.45 13.79
C MET A 26 -7.57 8.29 15.13
N LEU A 27 -7.26 7.09 15.64
CA LEU A 27 -6.60 6.97 16.96
C LEU A 27 -5.60 5.79 17.05
N GLY A 28 -4.32 6.12 16.89
CA GLY A 28 -3.27 5.71 17.83
C GLY A 28 -2.80 4.25 17.93
N ARG A 29 -3.51 3.23 17.43
CA ARG A 29 -3.07 1.81 17.46
C ARG A 29 -3.97 0.97 16.53
N ILE A 30 -3.91 1.18 15.22
CA ILE A 30 -4.37 0.12 14.30
C ILE A 30 -3.23 -0.88 14.26
N ALA A 31 -3.38 -2.02 14.93
CA ALA A 31 -2.55 -3.18 14.65
C ALA A 31 -2.60 -3.41 13.13
N MET A 32 -1.51 -3.16 12.41
CA MET A 32 -1.41 -3.51 10.99
C MET A 32 -1.26 -5.03 10.97
N PRO A 33 -2.31 -5.83 10.71
CA PRO A 33 -2.22 -7.27 10.91
C PRO A 33 -1.44 -7.95 9.76
N ASN A 34 -1.00 -7.17 8.77
CA ASN A 34 -0.36 -7.66 7.56
C ASN A 34 1.03 -7.03 7.46
N ALA A 35 2.05 -7.88 7.55
CA ALA A 35 3.42 -7.53 7.20
C ALA A 35 3.90 -8.39 6.03
N VAL A 36 4.70 -7.79 5.16
CA VAL A 36 5.34 -8.46 4.03
C VAL A 36 6.82 -8.14 4.00
N VAL A 37 7.64 -9.14 3.73
CA VAL A 37 8.99 -8.90 3.19
C VAL A 37 8.85 -8.78 1.68
N LEU A 38 9.21 -7.63 1.14
CA LEU A 38 9.15 -7.27 -0.28
C LEU A 38 10.55 -7.32 -0.87
N ALA A 39 10.77 -8.14 -1.89
CA ALA A 39 12.04 -8.16 -2.61
C ALA A 39 12.12 -6.98 -3.57
N ILE A 40 13.23 -6.26 -3.52
CA ILE A 40 13.45 -5.00 -4.23
C ILE A 40 14.93 -4.87 -4.61
N HIS A 41 15.23 -4.17 -5.71
CA HIS A 41 16.61 -3.85 -6.10
C HIS A 41 17.14 -2.66 -5.29
N ALA A 42 18.45 -2.63 -5.04
CA ALA A 42 19.12 -1.61 -4.23
C ALA A 42 18.71 -0.16 -4.60
N ASP A 43 18.81 0.21 -5.89
CA ASP A 43 18.48 1.57 -6.36
C ASP A 43 17.04 1.99 -6.04
N HIS A 44 16.10 1.06 -6.17
CA HIS A 44 14.70 1.36 -5.88
C HIS A 44 14.43 1.40 -4.37
N ALA A 45 15.08 0.53 -3.59
CA ALA A 45 15.02 0.58 -2.14
C ALA A 45 15.54 1.93 -1.63
N ASP A 46 16.64 2.42 -2.20
CA ASP A 46 17.21 3.71 -1.84
C ASP A 46 16.26 4.87 -2.15
N ALA A 47 15.67 4.87 -3.36
CA ALA A 47 14.68 5.86 -3.76
C ALA A 47 13.41 5.83 -2.87
N ILE A 48 13.00 4.66 -2.38
CA ILE A 48 11.89 4.57 -1.44
C ILE A 48 12.29 5.17 -0.09
N LEU A 49 13.47 4.82 0.40
CA LEU A 49 13.93 5.14 1.74
C LEU A 49 14.38 6.60 1.91
N ASP A 50 14.83 7.26 0.84
CA ASP A 50 15.05 8.71 0.80
C ASP A 50 13.77 9.51 0.46
N GLY A 51 12.71 8.80 0.05
CA GLY A 51 11.40 9.35 -0.27
C GLY A 51 11.28 9.93 -1.69
N THR A 52 12.26 9.78 -2.57
CA THR A 52 12.11 10.20 -3.97
C THR A 52 11.08 9.34 -4.71
N ALA A 53 11.03 8.04 -4.43
CA ALA A 53 9.98 7.14 -4.90
C ALA A 53 8.76 7.17 -3.96
N ARG A 54 7.59 7.46 -4.53
CA ARG A 54 6.30 7.50 -3.81
C ARG A 54 5.40 6.30 -4.11
N PHE A 55 5.80 5.45 -5.05
CA PHE A 55 5.04 4.29 -5.50
C PHE A 55 5.95 3.10 -5.76
N GLU A 56 5.53 1.93 -5.29
CA GLU A 56 6.04 0.63 -5.70
C GLU A 56 5.13 0.08 -6.80
N HIS A 57 5.70 -0.55 -7.83
CA HIS A 57 4.92 -1.11 -8.94
C HIS A 57 4.98 -2.64 -8.96
N ARG A 58 3.82 -3.30 -9.06
CA ARG A 58 3.73 -4.77 -9.12
C ARG A 58 2.73 -5.24 -10.17
N THR A 59 3.14 -6.17 -11.02
CA THR A 59 2.22 -6.87 -11.94
C THR A 59 1.11 -7.59 -11.17
N VAL A 60 1.49 -8.29 -10.09
CA VAL A 60 0.58 -8.95 -9.16
C VAL A 60 0.87 -8.44 -7.75
N PRO A 61 0.03 -7.54 -7.20
CA PRO A 61 0.27 -6.98 -5.87
C PRO A 61 -0.03 -8.00 -4.76
N PRO A 62 0.54 -7.81 -3.54
CA PRO A 62 0.11 -8.54 -2.36
C PRO A 62 -1.41 -8.42 -2.16
N LYS A 63 -2.08 -9.54 -1.86
CA LYS A 63 -3.54 -9.58 -1.65
C LYS A 63 -3.97 -8.92 -0.34
N ARG A 64 -3.10 -8.84 0.66
CA ARG A 64 -3.39 -8.27 1.98
C ARG A 64 -2.73 -6.89 2.09
N LEU A 65 -3.39 -5.88 1.54
CA LEU A 65 -2.98 -4.48 1.60
C LEU A 65 -4.10 -3.62 2.23
N PRO A 66 -3.79 -2.55 2.97
CA PRO A 66 -2.44 -2.03 3.25
C PRO A 66 -1.62 -2.93 4.20
N ALA A 67 -0.29 -2.86 4.10
CA ALA A 67 0.63 -3.69 4.88
C ALA A 67 1.91 -2.92 5.25
N ARG A 68 2.57 -3.33 6.34
CA ARG A 68 3.97 -2.98 6.60
C ARG A 68 4.84 -3.76 5.60
N ALA A 69 5.67 -3.07 4.83
CA ALA A 69 6.62 -3.69 3.92
C ALA A 69 8.04 -3.57 4.47
N TYR A 70 8.70 -4.69 4.69
CA TYR A 70 10.13 -4.81 4.98
C TYR A 70 10.88 -5.00 3.66
N LEU A 71 11.82 -4.10 3.36
CA LEU A 71 12.49 -4.04 2.06
C LEU A 71 13.71 -4.96 2.04
N ALA A 72 13.57 -6.12 1.42
CA ALA A 72 14.67 -7.06 1.19
C ALA A 72 15.42 -6.72 -0.10
N VAL A 73 16.64 -6.21 0.04
CA VAL A 73 17.50 -5.92 -1.12
C VAL A 73 18.06 -7.23 -1.66
N VAL A 74 17.81 -7.49 -2.95
CA VAL A 74 18.18 -8.75 -3.61
C VAL A 74 19.69 -8.96 -3.62
N GLU A 75 20.44 -7.89 -3.90
CA GLU A 75 21.90 -7.87 -4.00
C GLU A 75 22.57 -8.08 -2.63
N GLU A 76 22.05 -7.43 -1.60
CA GLU A 76 22.60 -7.46 -0.23
C GLU A 76 22.14 -8.65 0.59
N ARG A 77 21.00 -9.26 0.22
CA ARG A 77 20.34 -10.35 0.96
C ARG A 77 20.01 -9.97 2.40
N ALA A 78 19.65 -8.71 2.62
CA ALA A 78 19.31 -8.14 3.93
C ALA A 78 18.09 -7.23 3.84
N ILE A 79 17.47 -6.95 5.00
CA ILE A 79 16.39 -5.97 5.14
C ILE A 79 17.01 -4.61 5.50
N VAL A 80 16.88 -3.64 4.59
CA VAL A 80 17.54 -2.33 4.73
C VAL A 80 16.64 -1.25 5.35
N GLY A 81 15.34 -1.53 5.43
CA GLY A 81 14.36 -0.60 5.98
C GLY A 81 12.94 -1.09 5.80
N GLU A 82 11.99 -0.20 6.08
CA GLU A 82 10.57 -0.47 6.04
C GLU A 82 9.76 0.71 5.53
N CYS A 83 8.54 0.44 5.06
CA CYS A 83 7.56 1.47 4.74
C CYS A 83 6.12 0.93 4.93
N ASP A 84 5.15 1.82 4.89
CA ASP A 84 3.73 1.48 4.78
C ASP A 84 3.38 1.37 3.28
N LEU A 85 2.93 0.20 2.84
CA LEU A 85 2.51 -0.08 1.47
C LEU A 85 0.98 -0.08 1.40
N GLY A 86 0.41 0.86 0.64
CA GLY A 86 -1.03 1.02 0.51
C GLY A 86 -1.69 0.11 -0.53
N ALA A 87 -3.02 0.20 -0.63
CA ALA A 87 -3.80 -0.53 -1.62
C ALA A 87 -3.48 -0.09 -3.06
N PRO A 88 -3.65 -0.98 -4.07
CA PRO A 88 -3.46 -0.63 -5.48
C PRO A 88 -4.33 0.56 -5.89
N THR A 89 -3.74 1.56 -6.54
CA THR A 89 -4.43 2.81 -6.91
C THR A 89 -4.70 2.93 -8.41
N ARG A 90 -3.70 2.70 -9.24
CA ARG A 90 -3.78 2.78 -10.71
C ARG A 90 -2.96 1.69 -11.36
N ARG A 91 -3.35 1.27 -12.56
CA ARG A 91 -2.58 0.34 -13.39
C ARG A 91 -1.79 1.11 -14.45
N SER A 92 -0.53 0.73 -14.64
CA SER A 92 0.42 1.31 -15.60
C SER A 92 1.08 0.21 -16.43
N ALA A 93 1.97 0.59 -17.34
CA ALA A 93 2.81 -0.37 -18.08
C ALA A 93 3.71 -1.20 -17.14
N GLN A 94 4.08 -0.65 -15.99
CA GLN A 94 4.91 -1.30 -14.96
C GLN A 94 4.09 -2.14 -13.97
N GLY A 95 2.77 -2.19 -14.12
CA GLY A 95 1.84 -2.88 -13.22
C GLY A 95 1.03 -1.95 -12.33
N TRP A 96 0.51 -2.48 -11.23
CA TRP A 96 -0.26 -1.74 -10.23
C TRP A 96 0.64 -0.86 -9.38
N ALA A 97 0.31 0.43 -9.29
CA ALA A 97 0.97 1.39 -8.43
C ALA A 97 0.43 1.28 -6.99
N LEU A 98 1.33 0.96 -6.06
CA LEU A 98 1.09 0.84 -4.63
C LEU A 98 1.69 2.08 -3.95
N PRO A 99 0.89 2.93 -3.29
CA PRO A 99 1.40 4.14 -2.65
C PRO A 99 2.27 3.78 -1.45
N ILE A 100 3.37 4.51 -1.29
CA ILE A 100 4.33 4.33 -0.20
C ILE A 100 4.19 5.49 0.77
N THR A 101 4.14 5.17 2.06
CA THR A 101 4.20 6.16 3.13
C THR A 101 5.14 5.72 4.25
N LYS A 102 5.55 6.68 5.10
CA LYS A 102 6.44 6.44 6.26
C LYS A 102 7.69 5.58 5.94
N PRO A 103 8.47 5.90 4.90
CA PRO A 103 9.73 5.21 4.67
C PRO A 103 10.67 5.40 5.86
N ARG A 104 11.35 4.34 6.26
CA ARG A 104 12.32 4.35 7.36
C ARG A 104 13.49 3.43 7.03
N ARG A 105 14.66 4.04 6.85
CA ARG A 105 15.92 3.31 6.70
C ARG A 105 16.39 2.81 8.06
N TYR A 106 16.89 1.58 8.10
CA TYR A 106 17.56 1.06 9.28
C TYR A 106 19.01 1.54 9.32
N ARG A 107 19.51 1.83 10.52
CA ARG A 107 20.91 2.21 10.71
C ARG A 107 21.86 1.07 10.33
N VAL A 108 21.45 -0.17 10.61
CA VAL A 108 22.16 -1.39 10.26
C VAL A 108 21.15 -2.31 9.56
N PRO A 109 21.49 -2.90 8.40
CA PRO A 109 20.63 -3.89 7.75
C PRO A 109 20.35 -5.07 8.67
N ARG A 110 19.12 -5.58 8.63
CA ARG A 110 18.67 -6.73 9.42
C ARG A 110 18.76 -8.01 8.61
N ALA A 111 19.04 -9.12 9.27
CA ALA A 111 19.13 -10.42 8.62
C ALA A 111 17.74 -10.93 8.24
N LEU A 112 17.65 -11.68 7.13
CA LEU A 112 16.40 -12.31 6.68
C LEU A 112 15.82 -13.30 7.70
N SER A 113 16.69 -13.93 8.50
CA SER A 113 16.32 -14.89 9.54
C SER A 113 15.50 -14.25 10.66
N GLU A 114 15.69 -12.96 10.95
CA GLU A 114 14.86 -12.20 11.90
C GLU A 114 13.39 -12.14 11.47
N PHE A 115 13.11 -12.38 10.18
CA PHE A 115 11.78 -12.41 9.59
C PHE A 115 11.33 -13.84 9.21
N GLY A 116 12.03 -14.87 9.71
CA GLY A 116 11.71 -16.27 9.41
C GLY A 116 12.03 -16.70 7.98
N LEU A 117 12.95 -16.01 7.30
CA LEU A 117 13.33 -16.28 5.91
C LEU A 117 14.76 -16.81 5.79
N ALA A 118 14.93 -17.91 5.07
CA ALA A 118 16.25 -18.45 4.72
C ALA A 118 16.87 -17.78 3.47
N LYS A 119 16.06 -17.12 2.64
CA LYS A 119 16.48 -16.43 1.41
C LYS A 119 15.50 -15.32 1.02
N VAL A 120 15.96 -14.37 0.21
CA VAL A 120 15.13 -13.30 -0.35
C VAL A 120 13.98 -13.92 -1.17
N PRO A 121 12.72 -13.51 -0.96
CA PRO A 121 11.60 -14.00 -1.77
C PRO A 121 11.72 -13.52 -3.22
N ARG A 122 11.11 -14.22 -4.18
CA ARG A 122 11.12 -13.77 -5.59
C ARG A 122 10.31 -12.49 -5.83
N SER A 123 9.27 -12.27 -5.01
CA SER A 123 8.41 -11.08 -5.11
C SER A 123 8.13 -10.53 -3.71
N PHE A 124 7.35 -11.26 -2.92
CA PHE A 124 7.11 -10.94 -1.51
C PHE A 124 6.78 -12.21 -0.73
N ARG A 125 6.83 -12.12 0.60
CA ARG A 125 6.33 -13.17 1.51
C ARG A 125 5.69 -12.52 2.73
N TYR A 126 4.55 -13.05 3.17
CA TYR A 126 3.93 -12.61 4.42
C TYR A 126 4.76 -13.09 5.61
N VAL A 127 4.85 -12.24 6.62
CA VAL A 127 5.53 -12.49 7.88
C VAL A 127 4.65 -12.00 9.02
N GLU A 128 4.92 -12.49 10.24
CA GLU A 128 4.30 -11.93 11.44
C GLU A 128 4.87 -10.53 11.67
N GLY A 129 3.98 -9.57 11.97
CA GLY A 129 4.25 -8.14 12.01
C GLY A 129 4.40 -7.60 13.43
#